data_AF-A0A9P6EVM0-F1
#
_entry.id   AF-A0A9P6EVM0-F1
#
_cell.length_a   1.000
_cell.length_b   1.000
_cell.length_c   1.000
_cell.angle_alpha   90.00
_cell.angle_beta   90.00
_cell.angle_gamma   90.00
#
_symmetry.space_group_name_H-M   'P 1'
#
loop_
_entity.id
_entity.type
_entity.pdbx_description
1 polymer ?
#
loop_
_entity_poly.entity_id
_entity_poly.type
_entity_poly.pdbx_seq_one_letter_code
_entity_poly.pdbx_strand_id
1 'polypeptide(L)'
;MASSLSLQMLAKQAFRTTRNRVQAIQAVRTLSTSVSAQMTPGLGQPFKARTLKRRLDAGVTLHAIAKRTMFIQTETTPNDDSLKFIPGTSVMGDEGTAEFLDTRSALASPLAIRLMGIEGVSTVFYGPDFITVSKDSENPWSIVKPEIYSILMEHFSSGQALFRSAEDRAQAGPQDTRILDTDSETVAMIKELLETRVRPAIMEDGGDIEYRGFDEDDGIVRVKLKGSCRGCESSSVTLKTGIERMLMHYIPEVKAVEQVLDAEEEIALSEFSKLEEKLSKKAEPKDSSMAQFMSV
;
A
#
# COMPACT_ATOMS: atom_id res chain seq x y z
N MET A 1 -8.19 29.30 -50.10
CA MET A 1 -9.11 28.81 -49.06
C MET A 1 -9.97 27.64 -49.56
N ALA A 2 -9.34 26.49 -49.87
CA ALA A 2 -10.06 25.28 -50.30
C ALA A 2 -9.30 23.97 -49.99
N SER A 3 -8.35 24.00 -49.04
CA SER A 3 -7.49 22.84 -48.74
C SER A 3 -7.53 22.40 -47.28
N SER A 4 -8.32 23.07 -46.43
CA SER A 4 -8.43 22.79 -44.98
C SER A 4 -9.68 21.96 -44.61
N LEU A 5 -10.67 21.89 -45.50
CA LEU A 5 -11.95 21.21 -45.22
C LEU A 5 -11.98 19.71 -45.59
N SER A 6 -10.97 19.20 -46.31
CA SER A 6 -10.93 17.78 -46.73
C SER A 6 -10.31 16.84 -45.68
N LEU A 7 -9.47 17.34 -44.76
CA LEU A 7 -8.87 16.51 -43.71
C LEU A 7 -9.77 16.31 -42.49
N GLN A 8 -10.72 17.22 -42.22
CA GLN A 8 -11.65 17.09 -41.09
C GLN A 8 -12.80 16.09 -41.36
N MET A 9 -13.04 15.70 -42.61
CA MET A 9 -14.03 14.67 -42.94
C MET A 9 -13.50 13.23 -42.79
N LEU A 10 -12.20 12.99 -43.01
CA LEU A 10 -11.61 11.66 -42.86
C LEU A 10 -11.39 11.23 -41.39
N ALA A 11 -11.15 12.17 -40.48
CA ALA A 11 -10.96 11.86 -39.06
C ALA A 11 -12.27 11.48 -38.32
N LYS A 12 -13.45 11.89 -38.82
CA LYS A 12 -14.75 11.52 -38.24
C LYS A 12 -15.29 10.17 -38.73
N GLN A 13 -14.67 9.58 -39.74
CA GLN A 13 -15.10 8.30 -40.32
C GLN A 13 -14.33 7.10 -39.76
N ALA A 14 -13.20 7.32 -39.08
CA ALA A 14 -12.44 6.28 -38.39
C ALA A 14 -12.92 6.03 -36.93
N PHE A 15 -13.70 6.93 -36.33
CA PHE A 15 -14.18 6.81 -34.94
C PHE A 15 -15.55 6.13 -34.79
N ARG A 16 -16.15 5.67 -35.89
CA ARG A 16 -17.43 4.93 -35.90
C ARG A 16 -17.29 3.42 -36.08
N THR A 17 -16.06 2.89 -36.12
CA THR A 17 -15.80 1.49 -36.50
C THR A 17 -15.14 0.65 -35.41
N THR A 18 -15.21 1.07 -34.14
CA THR A 18 -14.71 0.27 -32.99
C THR A 18 -15.67 0.20 -31.81
N ARG A 19 -16.95 0.56 -32.03
CA ARG A 19 -18.01 0.42 -31.04
C ARG A 19 -19.10 -0.51 -31.56
N ASN A 20 -18.74 -1.79 -31.75
CA ASN A 20 -19.67 -2.92 -31.87
C ASN A 20 -18.87 -4.23 -31.74
N ARG A 21 -18.46 -4.54 -30.51
CA ARG A 21 -17.96 -5.88 -30.18
C ARG A 21 -18.29 -6.29 -28.75
N VAL A 22 -19.54 -6.05 -28.33
CA VAL A 22 -20.17 -6.73 -27.19
C VAL A 22 -21.65 -6.85 -27.50
N GLN A 23 -22.04 -7.91 -28.22
CA GLN A 23 -23.37 -8.53 -28.24
C GLN A 23 -23.42 -9.53 -29.40
N ALA A 24 -23.38 -10.83 -29.08
CA ALA A 24 -24.00 -11.94 -29.82
C ALA A 24 -23.30 -13.27 -29.47
N ILE A 25 -23.61 -13.87 -28.32
CA ILE A 25 -23.57 -15.33 -28.17
C ILE A 25 -24.81 -15.73 -27.38
N GLN A 26 -25.92 -15.90 -28.10
CA GLN A 26 -27.05 -16.72 -27.67
C GLN A 26 -27.08 -17.99 -28.51
N ALA A 27 -27.24 -19.11 -27.81
CA ALA A 27 -27.93 -20.35 -28.21
C ALA A 27 -27.43 -21.11 -29.45
N VAL A 28 -26.71 -22.22 -29.22
CA VAL A 28 -26.79 -23.41 -30.09
C VAL A 28 -26.71 -24.70 -29.27
N ARG A 29 -27.84 -25.42 -29.28
CA ARG A 29 -28.06 -26.87 -29.28
C ARG A 29 -27.56 -27.74 -28.12
N THR A 30 -28.57 -28.12 -27.34
CA THR A 30 -28.88 -29.51 -26.96
C THR A 30 -28.36 -30.57 -27.94
N LEU A 31 -27.51 -31.48 -27.44
CA LEU A 31 -27.37 -32.83 -27.98
C LEU A 31 -27.71 -33.82 -26.86
N SER A 32 -28.94 -34.29 -26.94
CA SER A 32 -29.44 -35.46 -26.23
C SER A 32 -28.79 -36.69 -26.84
N THR A 33 -28.00 -37.43 -26.07
CA THR A 33 -27.62 -38.80 -26.39
C THR A 33 -28.66 -39.74 -25.80
N SER A 34 -29.53 -40.23 -26.68
CA SER A 34 -30.45 -41.33 -26.41
C SER A 34 -29.69 -42.64 -26.29
N VAL A 35 -29.69 -43.26 -25.11
CA VAL A 35 -29.41 -44.68 -24.97
C VAL A 35 -30.75 -45.39 -24.83
N SER A 36 -31.13 -46.10 -25.88
CA SER A 36 -32.22 -47.08 -25.88
C SER A 36 -31.87 -48.24 -24.95
N ALA A 37 -32.73 -48.50 -23.97
CA ALA A 37 -32.81 -49.80 -23.31
C ALA A 37 -34.27 -50.28 -23.35
N GLN A 38 -34.40 -51.53 -23.77
CA GLN A 38 -35.61 -52.19 -24.26
C GLN A 38 -36.70 -52.41 -23.20
N MET A 39 -37.91 -52.57 -23.71
CA MET A 39 -39.14 -52.89 -22.99
C MET A 39 -39.16 -54.31 -22.41
N THR A 40 -39.78 -54.45 -21.25
CA THR A 40 -40.56 -55.63 -20.85
C THR A 40 -41.92 -55.16 -20.32
N PRO A 41 -43.06 -55.80 -20.69
CA PRO A 41 -44.37 -55.42 -20.19
C PRO A 41 -44.79 -56.30 -19.00
N GLY A 42 -45.27 -55.69 -17.92
CA GLY A 42 -45.85 -56.38 -16.77
C GLY A 42 -47.02 -55.60 -16.19
N LEU A 43 -48.18 -56.26 -16.10
CA LEU A 43 -49.51 -55.75 -15.73
C LEU A 43 -49.58 -54.93 -14.43
N GLY A 44 -50.37 -53.85 -14.43
CA GLY A 44 -50.89 -53.21 -13.21
C GLY A 44 -51.60 -51.88 -13.49
N GLN A 45 -52.92 -51.86 -13.30
CA GLN A 45 -53.83 -50.71 -13.49
C GLN A 45 -53.64 -49.57 -12.44
N PRO A 46 -54.25 -48.38 -12.65
CA PRO A 46 -53.76 -47.11 -12.11
C PRO A 46 -54.40 -46.72 -10.76
N PHE A 47 -53.60 -46.15 -9.86
CA PHE A 47 -54.10 -45.38 -8.73
C PHE A 47 -53.91 -43.88 -8.98
N LYS A 48 -55.03 -43.15 -9.07
CA LYS A 48 -55.07 -41.69 -9.03
C LYS A 48 -54.67 -41.23 -7.63
N ALA A 49 -53.55 -40.53 -7.50
CA ALA A 49 -53.24 -39.72 -6.32
C ALA A 49 -53.19 -38.24 -6.73
N ARG A 50 -54.20 -37.52 -6.25
CA ARG A 50 -54.40 -36.08 -6.37
C ARG A 50 -53.64 -35.40 -5.22
N THR A 51 -53.13 -34.18 -5.47
CA THR A 51 -52.69 -33.18 -4.44
C THR A 51 -51.33 -33.52 -3.78
N LEU A 52 -50.35 -32.63 -3.57
CA LEU A 52 -50.33 -31.20 -3.26
C LEU A 52 -49.07 -30.54 -3.86
N LYS A 53 -49.26 -29.39 -4.53
CA LYS A 53 -48.18 -28.49 -4.93
C LYS A 53 -47.70 -27.75 -3.68
N ARG A 54 -46.72 -28.31 -2.97
CA ARG A 54 -46.09 -27.64 -1.82
C ARG A 54 -45.10 -26.60 -2.38
N ARG A 55 -45.49 -25.33 -2.38
CA ARG A 55 -44.58 -24.20 -2.56
C ARG A 55 -43.52 -24.27 -1.45
N LEU A 56 -42.27 -24.48 -1.84
CA LEU A 56 -41.11 -24.13 -1.02
C LEU A 56 -40.62 -22.77 -1.52
N ASP A 57 -41.35 -21.72 -1.15
CA ASP A 57 -40.76 -20.39 -1.05
C ASP A 57 -40.09 -20.32 0.33
N ALA A 58 -38.82 -20.71 0.36
CA ALA A 58 -37.93 -20.41 1.46
C ALA A 58 -36.61 -19.95 0.84
N GLY A 59 -36.59 -18.67 0.46
CA GLY A 59 -35.36 -17.94 0.26
C GLY A 59 -34.61 -17.91 1.59
N VAL A 60 -33.83 -18.95 1.85
CA VAL A 60 -32.76 -18.88 2.84
C VAL A 60 -31.70 -18.02 2.19
N THR A 61 -31.73 -16.73 2.52
CA THR A 61 -30.58 -15.87 2.33
C THR A 61 -29.43 -16.55 3.06
N LEU A 62 -28.50 -17.12 2.30
CA LEU A 62 -27.20 -17.55 2.80
C LEU A 62 -26.56 -16.31 3.42
N HIS A 63 -26.82 -16.10 4.71
CA HIS A 63 -25.93 -15.29 5.53
C HIS A 63 -24.58 -15.95 5.38
N ALA A 64 -23.68 -15.22 4.72
CA ALA A 64 -22.30 -15.61 4.49
C ALA A 64 -21.77 -16.24 5.78
N ILE A 65 -21.44 -17.53 5.69
CA ILE A 65 -20.74 -18.24 6.75
C ILE A 65 -19.51 -17.41 7.05
N ALA A 66 -19.47 -16.84 8.26
CA ALA A 66 -18.45 -15.91 8.71
C ALA A 66 -17.06 -16.46 8.36
N LYS A 67 -16.28 -15.70 7.57
CA LYS A 67 -14.83 -15.89 7.36
C LYS A 67 -14.14 -15.79 8.72
N ARG A 68 -14.18 -16.86 9.51
CA ARG A 68 -13.72 -16.90 10.91
C ARG A 68 -12.25 -17.26 11.08
N THR A 69 -11.43 -17.07 10.06
CA THR A 69 -9.99 -17.27 10.17
C THR A 69 -9.29 -16.20 9.33
N MET A 70 -9.28 -14.97 9.83
CA MET A 70 -8.27 -14.02 9.41
C MET A 70 -6.95 -14.44 10.07
N PHE A 71 -5.95 -14.74 9.25
CA PHE A 71 -4.62 -15.11 9.71
C PHE A 71 -3.65 -14.04 9.23
N ILE A 72 -3.11 -13.27 10.17
CA ILE A 72 -2.16 -12.20 9.89
C ILE A 72 -0.76 -12.79 9.97
N GLN A 73 -0.03 -12.77 8.87
CA GLN A 73 1.37 -13.17 8.82
C GLN A 73 2.27 -11.98 9.20
N THR A 74 3.46 -12.27 9.72
CA THR A 74 4.46 -11.22 9.96
C THR A 74 5.77 -11.56 9.32
N GLU A 75 6.35 -10.60 8.63
CA GLU A 75 7.65 -10.67 7.98
C GLU A 75 8.59 -9.67 8.64
N THR A 76 9.83 -10.08 8.86
CA THR A 76 10.90 -9.20 9.32
C THR A 76 11.33 -8.29 8.18
N THR A 77 11.64 -7.03 8.49
CA THR A 77 12.22 -6.09 7.54
C THR A 77 13.72 -5.94 7.81
N PRO A 78 14.50 -5.33 6.92
CA PRO A 78 15.91 -4.97 7.20
C PRO A 78 16.09 -4.02 8.40
N ASN A 79 15.00 -3.40 8.88
CA ASN A 79 14.98 -2.54 10.06
C ASN A 79 14.39 -3.30 11.26
N ASP A 80 15.19 -3.52 12.30
CA ASP A 80 14.79 -4.27 13.51
C ASP A 80 13.61 -3.64 14.27
N ASP A 81 13.46 -2.31 14.16
CA ASP A 81 12.37 -1.56 14.76
C ASP A 81 11.14 -1.47 13.85
N SER A 82 11.15 -2.13 12.69
CA SER A 82 9.99 -2.20 11.77
C SER A 82 9.59 -3.64 11.47
N LEU A 83 8.30 -3.91 11.55
CA LEU A 83 7.73 -5.22 11.23
C LEU A 83 6.59 -5.09 10.23
N LYS A 84 6.58 -5.98 9.24
CA LYS A 84 5.56 -6.05 8.20
C LYS A 84 4.48 -7.05 8.60
N PHE A 85 3.22 -6.63 8.53
CA PHE A 85 2.03 -7.41 8.87
C PHE A 85 1.18 -7.62 7.61
N ILE A 86 0.91 -8.88 7.27
CA ILE A 86 0.18 -9.26 6.06
C ILE A 86 -1.16 -9.88 6.49
N PRO A 87 -2.27 -9.12 6.46
CA PRO A 87 -3.57 -9.60 6.94
C PRO A 87 -4.25 -10.62 6.00
N GLY A 88 -3.68 -10.90 4.83
CA GLY A 88 -4.26 -11.82 3.83
C GLY A 88 -5.44 -11.22 3.06
N THR A 89 -5.60 -9.89 3.12
CA THR A 89 -6.57 -9.10 2.35
C THR A 89 -5.85 -7.90 1.75
N SER A 90 -6.37 -7.39 0.63
CA SER A 90 -5.92 -6.11 0.10
C SER A 90 -6.19 -4.99 1.11
N VAL A 91 -5.20 -4.14 1.33
CA VAL A 91 -5.21 -2.99 2.24
C VAL A 91 -5.45 -1.72 1.42
N MET A 92 -4.53 -1.36 0.54
CA MET A 92 -4.62 -0.16 -0.30
C MET A 92 -5.06 -0.41 -1.76
N GLY A 93 -5.11 -1.68 -2.19
CA GLY A 93 -5.32 -2.04 -3.61
C GLY A 93 -4.01 -2.12 -4.37
N ASP A 94 -4.08 -2.17 -5.71
CA ASP A 94 -2.94 -2.53 -6.55
C ASP A 94 -1.83 -1.45 -6.66
N GLU A 95 -2.14 -0.18 -6.40
CA GLU A 95 -1.21 0.95 -6.66
C GLU A 95 -1.24 2.05 -5.57
N GLY A 96 -1.67 1.71 -4.36
CA GLY A 96 -1.78 2.69 -3.26
C GLY A 96 -0.81 2.40 -2.13
N THR A 97 -0.15 3.43 -1.63
CA THR A 97 0.57 3.42 -0.35
C THR A 97 0.13 4.60 0.51
N ALA A 98 0.32 4.54 1.82
CA ALA A 98 0.02 5.66 2.72
C ALA A 98 0.96 5.61 3.92
N GLU A 99 1.49 6.76 4.33
CA GLU A 99 2.39 6.87 5.48
C GLU A 99 1.79 7.79 6.54
N PHE A 100 1.85 7.35 7.79
CA PHE A 100 1.42 8.10 8.96
C PHE A 100 2.60 8.20 9.92
N LEU A 101 3.10 9.41 10.09
CA LEU A 101 4.30 9.72 10.86
C LEU A 101 3.97 10.23 12.27
N ASP A 102 2.75 10.69 12.46
CA ASP A 102 2.29 11.32 13.68
C ASP A 102 0.79 11.10 13.88
N THR A 103 0.31 11.37 15.09
CA THR A 103 -1.09 11.19 15.44
C THR A 103 -2.02 12.06 14.57
N ARG A 104 -1.55 13.23 14.11
CA ARG A 104 -2.35 14.13 13.27
C ARG A 104 -2.58 13.54 11.89
N SER A 105 -1.54 13.08 11.19
CA SER A 105 -1.69 12.39 9.90
C SER A 105 -2.54 11.13 10.05
N ALA A 106 -2.40 10.41 11.17
CA ALA A 106 -3.19 9.21 11.45
C ALA A 106 -4.70 9.45 11.60
N LEU A 107 -5.17 10.69 11.85
CA LEU A 107 -6.61 11.01 11.93
C LEU A 107 -7.37 10.70 10.63
N ALA A 108 -6.69 10.66 9.49
CA ALA A 108 -7.27 10.28 8.20
C ALA A 108 -7.79 8.83 8.17
N SER A 109 -7.19 7.95 8.98
CA SER A 109 -7.49 6.51 9.00
C SER A 109 -7.92 6.05 10.40
N PRO A 110 -9.12 5.45 10.56
CA PRO A 110 -9.56 4.85 11.82
C PRO A 110 -8.62 3.73 12.31
N LEU A 111 -7.94 3.05 11.40
CA LEU A 111 -6.97 2.02 11.75
C LEU A 111 -5.64 2.65 12.21
N ALA A 112 -5.14 3.65 11.48
CA ALA A 112 -3.85 4.27 11.77
C ALA A 112 -3.86 4.93 13.13
N ILE A 113 -4.92 5.69 13.46
CA ILE A 113 -5.03 6.36 14.76
C ILE A 113 -5.04 5.37 15.93
N ARG A 114 -5.61 4.18 15.74
CA ARG A 114 -5.64 3.13 16.76
C ARG A 114 -4.28 2.47 16.93
N LEU A 115 -3.59 2.17 15.83
CA LEU A 115 -2.24 1.61 15.84
C LEU A 115 -1.23 2.59 16.46
N MET A 116 -1.28 3.86 16.07
CA MET A 116 -0.45 4.94 16.64
C MET A 116 -0.80 5.26 18.10
N GLY A 117 -1.95 4.80 18.58
CA GLY A 117 -2.34 4.91 19.99
C GLY A 117 -1.71 3.84 20.90
N ILE A 118 -1.07 2.82 20.32
CA ILE A 118 -0.32 1.80 21.07
C ILE A 118 0.96 2.45 21.60
N GLU A 119 1.27 2.21 22.88
CA GLU A 119 2.51 2.69 23.48
C GLU A 119 3.72 2.11 22.74
N GLY A 120 4.59 3.02 22.30
CA GLY A 120 5.82 2.70 21.59
C GLY A 120 5.70 2.53 20.08
N VAL A 121 4.52 2.68 19.47
CA VAL A 121 4.40 2.77 18.01
C VAL A 121 4.77 4.18 17.54
N SER A 122 5.72 4.28 16.62
CA SER A 122 6.25 5.55 16.11
C SER A 122 5.69 5.92 14.75
N THR A 123 5.56 4.96 13.82
CA THR A 123 5.01 5.21 12.48
C THR A 123 4.21 4.00 11.98
N VAL A 124 3.26 4.28 11.11
CA VAL A 124 2.44 3.26 10.45
C VAL A 124 2.44 3.53 8.95
N PHE A 125 2.70 2.48 8.17
CA PHE A 125 2.74 2.55 6.72
C PHE A 125 1.83 1.47 6.12
N TYR A 126 1.01 1.85 5.15
CA TYR A 126 0.14 0.95 4.39
C TYR A 126 0.71 0.71 3.01
N GLY A 127 0.90 -0.56 2.68
CA GLY A 127 1.15 -1.03 1.32
C GLY A 127 -0.11 -1.61 0.67
N PRO A 128 0.01 -2.24 -0.51
CA PRO A 128 -1.07 -2.86 -1.27
C PRO A 128 -1.86 -3.90 -0.49
N ASP A 129 -1.14 -4.80 0.20
CA ASP A 129 -1.67 -5.96 0.90
C ASP A 129 -1.01 -6.19 2.27
N PHE A 130 -0.18 -5.23 2.73
CA PHE A 130 0.52 -5.29 4.00
C PHE A 130 0.46 -3.95 4.75
N ILE A 131 0.75 -4.01 6.03
CA ILE A 131 0.92 -2.85 6.91
C ILE A 131 2.26 -3.00 7.59
N THR A 132 3.13 -2.00 7.46
CA THR A 132 4.37 -1.94 8.22
C THR A 132 4.15 -1.04 9.43
N VAL A 133 4.54 -1.50 10.61
CA VAL A 133 4.55 -0.69 11.82
C VAL A 133 5.98 -0.56 12.28
N SER A 134 6.39 0.68 12.58
CA SER A 134 7.65 0.94 13.26
C SER A 134 7.39 1.34 14.70
N LYS A 135 8.29 0.93 15.59
CA LYS A 135 8.24 1.24 17.02
C LYS A 135 9.47 2.03 17.46
N ASP A 136 9.46 2.51 18.69
CA ASP A 136 10.68 2.94 19.37
C ASP A 136 11.54 1.74 19.79
N SER A 137 12.79 2.01 20.17
CA SER A 137 13.74 0.99 20.61
C SER A 137 13.55 0.58 22.07
N GLU A 138 12.77 1.32 22.86
CA GLU A 138 12.55 1.07 24.28
C GLU A 138 11.55 -0.09 24.49
N ASN A 139 10.56 -0.19 23.62
CA ASN A 139 9.49 -1.17 23.71
C ASN A 139 9.82 -2.45 22.90
N PRO A 140 9.80 -3.65 23.51
CA PRO A 140 10.06 -4.89 22.79
C PRO A 140 8.82 -5.35 21.99
N TRP A 141 9.07 -5.99 20.84
CA TRP A 141 8.02 -6.53 19.98
C TRP A 141 7.09 -7.53 20.68
N SER A 142 7.53 -8.21 21.73
CA SER A 142 6.68 -9.15 22.50
C SER A 142 5.46 -8.48 23.15
N ILE A 143 5.52 -7.17 23.42
CA ILE A 143 4.44 -6.39 24.02
C ILE A 143 3.61 -5.70 22.93
N VAL A 144 4.29 -5.02 21.99
CA VAL A 144 3.64 -4.24 20.93
C VAL A 144 2.89 -5.14 19.94
N LYS A 145 3.47 -6.29 19.57
CA LYS A 145 2.95 -7.17 18.52
C LYS A 145 1.55 -7.71 18.86
N PRO A 146 1.26 -8.29 20.06
CA PRO A 146 -0.09 -8.71 20.43
C PRO A 146 -1.16 -7.61 20.29
N GLU A 147 -0.84 -6.37 20.66
CA GLU A 147 -1.79 -5.24 20.54
C GLU A 147 -2.10 -4.91 19.08
N ILE A 148 -1.07 -4.85 18.23
CA ILE A 148 -1.24 -4.67 16.78
C ILE A 148 -2.15 -5.75 16.21
N TYR A 149 -1.90 -7.02 16.53
CA TYR A 149 -2.75 -8.13 16.06
C TYR A 149 -4.22 -7.93 16.44
N SER A 150 -4.50 -7.55 17.69
CA SER A 150 -5.87 -7.33 18.16
C SER A 150 -6.58 -6.26 17.31
N ILE A 151 -5.91 -5.12 17.10
CA ILE A 151 -6.46 -4.00 16.33
C ILE A 151 -6.67 -4.37 14.86
N LEU A 152 -5.68 -5.00 14.22
CA LEU A 152 -5.77 -5.42 12.82
C LEU A 152 -6.89 -6.43 12.62
N MET A 153 -6.97 -7.46 13.49
CA MET A 153 -8.00 -8.49 13.42
C MET A 153 -9.40 -7.87 13.55
N GLU A 154 -9.60 -6.97 14.52
CA GLU A 154 -10.87 -6.29 14.71
C GLU A 154 -11.26 -5.42 13.49
N HIS A 155 -10.32 -4.61 12.99
CA HIS A 155 -10.61 -3.69 11.89
C HIS A 155 -11.00 -4.43 10.61
N PHE A 156 -10.21 -5.42 10.18
CA PHE A 156 -10.50 -6.14 8.95
C PHE A 156 -11.64 -7.17 9.11
N SER A 157 -11.88 -7.70 10.31
CA SER A 157 -13.04 -8.58 10.55
C SER A 157 -14.36 -7.82 10.62
N SER A 158 -14.33 -6.56 11.09
CA SER A 158 -15.52 -5.68 11.12
C SER A 158 -15.84 -5.05 9.77
N GLY A 159 -14.89 -5.05 8.83
CA GLY A 159 -15.04 -4.44 7.51
C GLY A 159 -15.15 -2.92 7.56
N GLN A 160 -14.56 -2.29 8.59
CA GLN A 160 -14.47 -0.84 8.68
C GLN A 160 -13.70 -0.25 7.50
N ALA A 161 -14.04 0.98 7.12
CA ALA A 161 -13.30 1.69 6.08
C ALA A 161 -11.90 2.06 6.57
N LEU A 162 -10.90 1.91 5.69
CA LEU A 162 -9.51 2.25 5.99
C LEU A 162 -9.30 3.76 6.13
N PHE A 163 -10.08 4.57 5.41
CA PHE A 163 -10.05 6.04 5.47
C PHE A 163 -11.43 6.59 5.84
N ARG A 164 -11.46 7.75 6.51
CA ARG A 164 -12.71 8.42 6.89
C ARG A 164 -13.44 9.05 5.70
N SER A 165 -12.69 9.53 4.70
CA SER A 165 -13.23 10.13 3.48
C SER A 165 -12.42 9.73 2.23
N ALA A 166 -12.96 10.02 1.05
CA ALA A 166 -12.25 9.79 -0.20
C ALA A 166 -11.11 10.80 -0.40
N GLU A 167 -11.31 12.01 0.11
CA GLU A 167 -10.31 13.09 0.14
C GLU A 167 -9.10 12.68 0.97
N ASP A 168 -9.33 12.11 2.17
CA ASP A 168 -8.28 11.58 3.03
C ASP A 168 -7.44 10.50 2.33
N ARG A 169 -8.10 9.60 1.57
CA ARG A 169 -7.42 8.58 0.77
C ARG A 169 -6.60 9.21 -0.37
N ALA A 170 -7.15 10.20 -1.06
CA ALA A 170 -6.47 10.85 -2.18
C ALA A 170 -5.22 11.62 -1.73
N GLN A 171 -5.26 12.22 -0.54
CA GLN A 171 -4.13 12.93 0.05
C GLN A 171 -3.05 11.98 0.60
N ALA A 172 -3.41 10.74 0.95
CA ALA A 172 -2.49 9.74 1.48
C ALA A 172 -1.77 8.92 0.39
N GLY A 173 -2.34 8.80 -0.82
CA GLY A 173 -1.83 7.96 -1.90
C GLY A 173 -0.60 8.55 -2.65
N PRO A 174 0.32 7.71 -3.16
CA PRO A 174 1.40 8.14 -4.04
C PRO A 174 0.82 8.67 -5.36
N GLN A 175 1.15 9.91 -5.72
CA GLN A 175 0.83 10.51 -7.03
C GLN A 175 2.12 10.79 -7.83
N ASP A 176 3.23 10.21 -7.40
CA ASP A 176 4.58 10.69 -7.69
C ASP A 176 5.20 10.09 -8.96
N THR A 177 4.89 8.82 -9.27
CA THR A 177 5.43 8.12 -10.45
C THR A 177 4.52 8.22 -11.68
N ARG A 178 3.38 8.92 -11.59
CA ARG A 178 2.51 9.11 -12.76
C ARG A 178 3.26 9.91 -13.83
N ILE A 179 3.44 9.31 -15.00
CA ILE A 179 4.03 9.96 -16.16
C ILE A 179 3.01 10.96 -16.72
N LEU A 180 3.42 12.21 -16.83
CA LEU A 180 2.63 13.32 -17.37
C LEU A 180 3.16 13.68 -18.77
N ASP A 181 2.28 14.20 -19.63
CA ASP A 181 2.68 14.65 -20.98
C ASP A 181 3.68 15.82 -20.95
N THR A 182 3.86 16.47 -19.79
CA THR A 182 4.81 17.55 -19.54
C THR A 182 6.19 17.06 -19.10
N ASP A 183 6.34 15.77 -18.80
CA ASP A 183 7.61 15.21 -18.35
C ASP A 183 8.60 15.10 -19.52
N SER A 184 9.89 15.34 -19.25
CA SER A 184 10.93 15.03 -20.22
C SER A 184 11.07 13.52 -20.40
N GLU A 185 11.63 13.08 -21.53
CA GLU A 185 11.86 11.65 -21.80
C GLU A 185 12.67 10.99 -20.68
N THR A 186 13.67 11.71 -20.16
CA THR A 186 14.48 11.28 -19.01
C THR A 186 13.64 11.09 -17.76
N VAL A 187 12.78 12.05 -17.41
CA VAL A 187 11.90 11.95 -16.23
C VAL A 187 10.90 10.80 -16.37
N ALA A 188 10.32 10.61 -17.56
CA ALA A 188 9.43 9.48 -17.83
C ALA A 188 10.14 8.14 -17.63
N MET A 189 11.39 8.02 -18.11
CA MET A 189 12.20 6.81 -17.95
C MET A 189 12.58 6.58 -16.47
N ILE A 190 12.93 7.63 -15.73
CA ILE A 190 13.20 7.52 -14.28
C ILE A 190 11.96 6.97 -13.57
N LYS A 191 10.78 7.57 -13.81
CA LYS A 191 9.52 7.15 -13.20
C LYS A 191 9.19 5.69 -13.53
N GLU A 192 9.37 5.27 -14.78
CA GLU A 192 9.16 3.88 -15.20
C GLU A 192 10.09 2.90 -14.47
N LEU A 193 11.38 3.22 -14.36
CA LEU A 193 12.34 2.36 -13.66
C LEU A 193 12.04 2.27 -12.16
N LEU A 194 11.66 3.39 -11.55
CA LEU A 194 11.26 3.42 -10.15
C LEU A 194 10.05 2.53 -9.90
N GLU A 195 9.00 2.65 -10.72
CA GLU A 195 7.77 1.87 -10.59
C GLU A 195 7.97 0.38 -10.86
N THR A 196 8.71 0.04 -11.92
CA THR A 196 8.78 -1.36 -12.40
C THR A 196 9.84 -2.21 -11.72
N ARG A 197 10.89 -1.59 -11.15
CA ARG A 197 12.03 -2.32 -10.56
C ARG A 197 12.30 -1.97 -9.11
N VAL A 198 12.29 -0.69 -8.75
CA VAL A 198 12.70 -0.23 -7.41
C VAL A 198 11.59 -0.42 -6.39
N ARG A 199 10.40 0.09 -6.69
CA ARG A 199 9.24 0.05 -5.80
C ARG A 199 8.89 -1.39 -5.40
N PRO A 200 8.84 -2.41 -6.29
CA PRO A 200 8.59 -3.78 -5.89
C PRO A 200 9.59 -4.31 -4.86
N ALA A 201 10.89 -4.06 -5.07
CA ALA A 201 11.93 -4.51 -4.15
C ALA A 201 11.83 -3.83 -2.77
N ILE A 202 11.53 -2.54 -2.73
CA ILE A 202 11.36 -1.79 -1.48
C ILE A 202 10.10 -2.23 -0.72
N MET A 203 9.04 -2.58 -1.45
CA MET A 203 7.79 -3.03 -0.85
C MET A 203 7.90 -4.44 -0.28
N GLU A 204 8.76 -5.29 -0.84
CA GLU A 204 9.12 -6.56 -0.21
C GLU A 204 9.69 -6.31 1.20
N ASP A 205 10.57 -5.32 1.34
CA ASP A 205 11.16 -4.86 2.61
C ASP A 205 10.19 -4.05 3.50
N GLY A 206 8.95 -3.81 3.05
CA GLY A 206 7.91 -3.13 3.82
C GLY A 206 7.97 -1.59 3.78
N GLY A 207 8.62 -1.01 2.78
CA GLY A 207 8.67 0.43 2.55
C GLY A 207 8.05 0.85 1.23
N ASP A 208 8.30 2.09 0.84
CA ASP A 208 8.04 2.62 -0.51
C ASP A 208 9.00 3.78 -0.82
N ILE A 209 9.03 4.21 -2.07
CA ILE A 209 9.81 5.32 -2.58
C ILE A 209 8.90 6.33 -3.26
N GLU A 210 9.13 7.60 -2.95
CA GLU A 210 8.46 8.74 -3.57
C GLU A 210 9.42 9.56 -4.42
N TYR A 211 9.13 9.73 -5.71
CA TYR A 211 9.87 10.61 -6.59
C TYR A 211 9.56 12.08 -6.28
N ARG A 212 10.60 12.89 -6.04
CA ARG A 212 10.48 14.32 -5.70
C ARG A 212 10.90 15.26 -6.82
N GLY A 213 11.68 14.78 -7.78
CA GLY A 213 12.09 15.57 -8.94
C GLY A 213 13.42 15.12 -9.51
N PHE A 214 13.78 15.68 -10.66
CA PHE A 214 15.07 15.50 -11.31
C PHE A 214 15.62 16.85 -11.70
N ASP A 215 16.88 17.08 -11.36
CA ASP A 215 17.63 18.26 -11.74
C ASP A 215 18.41 17.96 -13.02
N GLU A 216 17.97 18.51 -14.16
CA GLU A 216 18.57 18.21 -15.47
C GLU A 216 19.97 18.81 -15.64
N ASP A 217 20.29 19.91 -14.93
CA ASP A 217 21.59 20.58 -15.02
C ASP A 217 22.66 19.76 -14.28
N ASP A 218 22.35 19.33 -13.06
CA ASP A 218 23.27 18.56 -12.22
C ASP A 218 23.20 17.05 -12.45
N GLY A 219 22.09 16.55 -13.01
CA GLY A 219 21.82 15.12 -13.18
C GLY A 219 21.44 14.41 -11.87
N ILE A 220 20.80 15.13 -10.93
CA ILE A 220 20.49 14.63 -9.58
C ILE A 220 19.00 14.25 -9.49
N VAL A 221 18.73 13.00 -9.13
CA VAL A 221 17.36 12.53 -8.85
C VAL A 221 17.08 12.66 -7.36
N ARG A 222 16.03 13.41 -7.01
CA ARG A 222 15.56 13.56 -5.62
C ARG A 222 14.45 12.57 -5.33
N VAL A 223 14.62 11.78 -4.27
CA VAL A 223 13.64 10.77 -3.83
C VAL A 223 13.39 10.88 -2.33
N LYS A 224 12.23 10.46 -1.86
CA LYS A 224 11.89 10.32 -0.45
C LYS A 224 11.61 8.85 -0.15
N LEU A 225 12.26 8.28 0.86
CA LEU A 225 12.00 6.92 1.32
C LEU A 225 10.89 6.93 2.38
N LYS A 226 10.01 5.93 2.33
CA LYS A 226 8.86 5.75 3.24
C LYS A 226 8.87 4.39 3.91
N GLY A 227 8.15 4.27 5.02
CA GLY A 227 7.98 3.01 5.76
C GLY A 227 9.29 2.53 6.40
N SER A 228 9.57 1.23 6.34
CA SER A 228 10.72 0.61 7.02
C SER A 228 12.08 1.22 6.61
N CYS A 229 12.18 1.69 5.36
CA CYS A 229 13.40 2.26 4.79
C CYS A 229 13.71 3.71 5.23
N ARG A 230 12.77 4.38 5.90
CA ARG A 230 12.89 5.80 6.28
C ARG A 230 13.91 6.04 7.40
N GLY A 231 13.86 5.25 8.47
CA GLY A 231 14.58 5.51 9.73
C GLY A 231 15.83 4.66 9.95
N CYS A 232 16.24 3.84 8.99
CA CYS A 232 17.35 2.91 9.16
C CYS A 232 18.61 3.43 8.45
N GLU A 233 19.57 3.97 9.20
CA GLU A 233 20.82 4.56 8.65
C GLU A 233 21.65 3.56 7.82
N SER A 234 21.71 2.29 8.25
CA SER A 234 22.44 1.24 7.51
C SER A 234 21.74 0.84 6.21
N SER A 235 20.41 0.82 6.21
CA SER A 235 19.60 0.42 5.06
C SER A 235 19.39 1.57 4.08
N SER A 236 19.27 2.82 4.55
CA SER A 236 19.09 4.01 3.71
C SER A 236 20.29 4.23 2.79
N VAL A 237 21.51 4.14 3.32
CA VAL A 237 22.76 4.25 2.53
C VAL A 237 22.86 3.15 1.47
N THR A 238 22.57 1.89 1.86
CA THR A 238 22.68 0.74 0.96
C THR A 238 21.63 0.79 -0.15
N LEU A 239 20.38 1.10 0.20
CA LEU A 239 19.28 1.20 -0.74
C LEU A 239 19.46 2.38 -1.70
N LYS A 240 19.85 3.55 -1.19
CA LYS A 240 20.19 4.73 -2.00
C LYS A 240 21.26 4.39 -3.03
N THR A 241 22.35 3.75 -2.59
CA THR A 241 23.45 3.34 -3.48
C THR A 241 22.99 2.34 -4.54
N GLY A 242 22.08 1.42 -4.18
CA GLY A 242 21.48 0.46 -5.09
C GLY A 242 20.64 1.14 -6.18
N ILE A 243 19.77 2.07 -5.79
CA ILE A 243 18.92 2.86 -6.70
C ILE A 243 19.79 3.69 -7.63
N GLU A 244 20.80 4.37 -7.08
CA GLU A 244 21.72 5.22 -7.84
C GLU A 244 22.44 4.42 -8.94
N ARG A 245 23.06 3.29 -8.58
CA ARG A 245 23.75 2.42 -9.55
C ARG A 245 22.82 1.93 -10.65
N MET A 246 21.59 1.59 -10.29
CA MET A 246 20.60 1.11 -11.25
C MET A 246 20.18 2.24 -12.22
N LEU A 247 19.85 3.42 -11.70
CA LEU A 247 19.45 4.56 -12.54
C LEU A 247 20.58 5.00 -13.47
N MET A 248 21.81 5.14 -12.96
CA MET A 248 22.99 5.48 -13.77
C MET A 248 23.28 4.46 -14.88
N HIS A 249 22.93 3.19 -14.68
CA HIS A 249 23.14 2.15 -15.68
C HIS A 249 22.20 2.27 -16.88
N TYR A 250 20.94 2.62 -16.62
CA TYR A 250 19.91 2.72 -17.65
C TYR A 250 19.77 4.14 -18.22
N ILE A 251 20.13 5.17 -17.46
CA ILE A 251 19.93 6.58 -17.79
C ILE A 251 21.26 7.33 -17.61
N PRO A 252 22.05 7.53 -18.69
CA PRO A 252 23.37 8.16 -18.60
C PRO A 252 23.33 9.63 -18.13
N GLU A 253 22.18 10.29 -18.21
CA GLU A 253 21.94 11.64 -17.70
C GLU A 253 21.92 11.71 -16.18
N VAL A 254 21.59 10.60 -15.50
CA VAL A 254 21.58 10.53 -14.04
C VAL A 254 23.01 10.33 -13.54
N LYS A 255 23.48 11.23 -12.67
CA LYS A 255 24.81 11.17 -12.05
C LYS A 255 24.77 10.79 -10.59
N ALA A 256 23.69 11.14 -9.88
CA ALA A 256 23.53 10.84 -8.46
C ALA A 256 22.05 10.77 -8.06
N VAL A 257 21.78 10.14 -6.93
CA VAL A 257 20.48 10.15 -6.25
C VAL A 257 20.64 10.82 -4.90
N GLU A 258 19.69 11.65 -4.51
CA GLU A 258 19.64 12.28 -3.19
C GLU A 258 18.33 11.96 -2.49
N GLN A 259 18.45 11.55 -1.23
CA GLN A 259 17.28 11.41 -0.36
C GLN A 259 16.93 12.78 0.20
N VAL A 260 15.70 13.22 -0.02
CA VAL A 260 15.16 14.44 0.57
C VAL A 260 14.12 14.09 1.63
N LEU A 261 14.06 14.93 2.65
CA LEU A 261 13.04 14.91 3.68
C LEU A 261 12.07 16.06 3.43
N ASP A 262 10.87 15.99 4.01
CA ASP A 262 9.94 17.12 3.90
C ASP A 262 10.43 18.29 4.76
N ALA A 263 10.11 19.52 4.35
CA ALA A 263 10.55 20.72 5.06
C ALA A 263 10.18 20.69 6.57
N GLU A 264 9.03 20.11 6.90
CA GLU A 264 8.57 19.93 8.28
C GLU A 264 9.48 18.97 9.07
N GLU A 265 9.97 17.92 8.41
CA GLU A 265 10.87 16.92 8.98
C GLU A 265 12.28 17.49 9.16
N GLU A 266 12.76 18.27 8.19
CA GLU A 266 14.03 18.99 8.29
C GLU A 266 14.02 19.97 9.47
N ILE A 267 12.92 20.71 9.65
CA ILE A 267 12.75 21.61 10.79
C ILE A 267 12.80 20.80 12.10
N ALA A 268 12.02 19.72 12.20
CA ALA A 268 11.98 18.88 13.40
C ALA A 268 13.36 18.32 13.77
N LEU A 269 14.10 17.79 12.80
CA LEU A 269 15.48 17.31 13.00
C LEU A 269 16.40 18.44 13.46
N SER A 270 16.34 19.61 12.82
CA SER A 270 17.17 20.76 13.20
C SER A 270 16.86 21.27 14.60
N GLU A 271 15.60 21.23 15.02
CA GLU A 271 15.16 21.62 16.36
C GLU A 271 15.62 20.61 17.40
N PHE A 272 15.53 19.32 17.08
CA PHE A 272 16.02 18.23 17.91
C PHE A 272 17.53 18.35 18.15
N SER A 273 18.35 18.53 17.11
CA SER A 273 19.80 18.72 17.27
C SER A 273 20.14 19.96 18.11
N LYS A 274 19.41 21.08 17.90
CA LYS A 274 19.57 22.28 18.74
C LYS A 274 19.21 22.02 20.21
N LEU A 275 18.25 21.14 20.47
CA LEU A 275 17.84 20.77 21.82
C LEU A 275 18.90 19.87 22.48
N GLU A 276 19.40 18.86 21.77
CA GLU A 276 20.49 18.00 22.26
C GLU A 276 21.74 18.80 22.60
N GLU A 277 22.14 19.75 21.76
CA GLU A 277 23.25 20.66 22.06
C GLU A 277 23.01 21.51 23.32
N LYS A 278 21.78 21.95 23.56
CA LYS A 278 21.44 22.72 24.77
C LYS A 278 21.42 21.84 26.01
N LEU A 279 20.96 20.59 25.89
CA LEU A 279 20.97 19.62 26.97
C LEU A 279 22.39 19.21 27.34
N SER A 280 23.26 18.96 26.35
CA SER A 280 24.67 18.63 26.59
C SER A 280 25.42 19.78 27.24
N LYS A 281 25.19 21.03 26.81
CA LYS A 281 25.77 22.24 27.45
C LYS A 281 25.26 22.48 28.88
N LYS A 282 24.08 21.96 29.24
CA LYS A 282 23.48 22.10 30.59
C LYS A 282 23.84 20.93 31.52
N ALA A 283 24.31 19.81 30.97
CA ALA A 283 24.64 18.59 31.70
C ALA A 283 26.09 18.55 32.23
N GLU A 284 26.92 19.58 32.02
CA GLU A 284 28.20 19.69 32.73
C GLU A 284 27.95 19.87 34.24
N PRO A 285 28.36 18.91 35.10
CA PRO A 285 28.03 18.96 36.52
C PRO A 285 28.96 19.91 37.27
N LYS A 286 28.36 20.81 38.07
CA LYS A 286 29.00 21.43 39.23
C LYS A 286 29.23 20.38 40.33
N ASP A 287 30.14 19.44 40.11
CA ASP A 287 30.61 18.53 41.16
C ASP A 287 32.04 18.89 41.55
N SER A 288 32.17 19.86 42.45
CA SER A 288 33.42 20.06 43.20
C SER A 288 33.20 20.45 44.66
N SER A 289 32.05 20.12 45.29
CA SER A 289 31.84 20.46 46.72
C SER A 289 31.20 19.38 47.61
N MET A 290 30.90 18.18 47.11
CA MET A 290 30.32 17.11 47.97
C MET A 290 31.37 16.14 48.56
N ALA A 291 32.61 16.11 48.04
CA ALA A 291 33.65 15.19 48.51
C ALA A 291 34.33 15.61 49.83
N GLN A 292 33.94 16.73 50.44
CA GLN A 292 34.63 17.30 51.61
C GLN A 292 33.92 17.06 52.96
N PHE A 293 32.83 16.28 53.00
CA PHE A 293 32.05 16.03 54.22
C PHE A 293 31.97 14.56 54.69
N MET A 294 32.76 13.65 54.10
CA MET A 294 32.80 12.24 54.54
C MET A 294 34.17 11.78 55.08
N SER A 295 34.98 12.70 55.58
CA SER A 295 36.21 12.36 56.29
C SER A 295 36.32 13.14 57.60
N VAL A 296 35.55 12.72 58.61
CA VAL A 296 35.86 12.91 60.03
C VAL A 296 35.45 11.63 60.76
#